data_AF-A0A505D4B9-F1
#
_entry.id   AF-A0A505D4B9-F1
#
_cell.length_a   1.000
_cell.length_b   1.000
_cell.length_c   1.000
_cell.angle_alpha   90.00
_cell.angle_beta   90.00
_cell.angle_gamma   90.00
#
_symmetry.space_group_name_H-M   'P 1'
#
loop_
_entity.id
_entity.type
_entity.pdbx_description
1 polymer ?
#
loop_
_entity_poly.entity_id
_entity_poly.type
_entity_poly.pdbx_seq_one_letter_code
_entity_poly.pdbx_strand_id
1 'polypeptide(L)'
;DVTVNDAFRAVSKYFDRICRPEQLIPAALAAMRVLTDPVETGAVTLALPQDVQAEAYDWPLSFFRRRIWHVGRPVPEPAAVERAARLLRGARKPLIVAGGGAVYSGAETQLRAFAEATGIPVADTHAGKGAVPWDHPCAVGGIGSTGSHAANELAKEADVVLGIGTRYSDFTTASHTVFAHPDVTFVNLNVARLDAVKHSAEPLIADARLGIQALAGALTDWEV
;
A
#
# COMPACT_ATOMS: atom_id res chain seq x y z
N ASP A 1 18.26 12.40 30.89
CA ASP A 1 18.48 10.97 31.15
C ASP A 1 17.86 10.09 30.09
N VAL A 2 18.59 9.04 29.71
CA VAL A 2 18.12 7.98 28.81
C VAL A 2 17.37 6.95 29.64
N THR A 3 16.23 6.47 29.14
CA THR A 3 15.40 5.43 29.77
C THR A 3 15.25 4.24 28.84
N VAL A 4 14.83 3.08 29.36
CA VAL A 4 14.54 1.89 28.53
C VAL A 4 13.53 2.22 27.41
N ASN A 5 12.61 3.16 27.65
CA ASN A 5 11.63 3.58 26.66
C ASN A 5 12.27 4.21 25.41
N ASP A 6 13.46 4.82 25.52
CA ASP A 6 14.15 5.42 24.35
C ASP A 6 14.56 4.38 23.30
N ALA A 7 14.71 3.11 23.70
CA ALA A 7 14.99 2.02 22.76
C ALA A 7 13.85 1.83 21.73
N PHE A 8 12.62 2.21 22.06
CA PHE A 8 11.48 2.09 21.15
C PHE A 8 11.42 3.20 20.10
N ARG A 9 12.17 4.30 20.26
CA ARG A 9 12.09 5.47 19.36
C ARG A 9 12.44 5.10 17.91
N ALA A 10 13.47 4.28 17.71
CA ALA A 10 13.91 3.88 16.36
C ALA A 10 12.95 2.92 15.65
N VAL A 11 12.06 2.26 16.39
CA VAL A 11 11.10 1.27 15.87
C VAL A 11 9.65 1.74 15.95
N SER A 12 9.42 3.01 16.32
CA SER A 12 8.09 3.62 16.37
C SER A 12 7.94 4.66 15.26
N LYS A 13 6.79 4.64 14.58
CA LYS A 13 6.38 5.71 13.67
C LYS A 13 6.05 7.00 14.43
N TYR A 14 5.53 6.87 15.65
CA TYR A 14 5.37 7.98 16.58
C TYR A 14 5.85 7.58 17.96
N PHE A 15 6.73 8.39 18.54
CA PHE A 15 7.21 8.23 19.90
C PHE A 15 7.02 9.54 20.65
N ASP A 16 6.42 9.47 21.83
CA ASP A 16 6.34 10.60 22.73
C ASP A 16 6.58 10.18 24.19
N ARG A 17 7.03 11.12 25.01
CA ARG A 17 7.19 10.93 26.46
C ARG A 17 6.39 11.98 27.19
N ILE A 18 5.45 11.51 28.00
CA ILE A 18 4.53 12.35 28.75
C ILE A 18 5.22 12.77 30.05
N CYS A 19 5.97 13.85 30.03
CA CYS A 19 6.65 14.41 31.21
C CYS A 19 5.73 15.29 32.06
N ARG A 20 4.52 15.61 31.57
CA ARG A 20 3.45 16.32 32.29
C ARG A 20 2.09 15.79 31.87
N PRO A 21 1.07 15.74 32.76
CA PRO A 21 -0.23 15.16 32.43
C PRO A 21 -0.88 15.77 31.18
N GLU A 22 -0.84 17.10 31.02
CA GLU A 22 -1.44 17.82 29.89
C GLU A 22 -0.90 17.39 28.52
N GLN A 23 0.32 16.84 28.44
CA GLN A 23 0.94 16.40 27.19
C GLN A 23 0.26 15.16 26.60
N LEU A 24 -0.42 14.36 27.41
CA LEU A 24 -1.09 13.14 26.94
C LEU A 24 -2.18 13.45 25.91
N ILE A 25 -2.87 14.59 26.04
CA ILE A 25 -3.98 14.95 25.15
C ILE A 25 -3.49 15.09 23.69
N PRO A 26 -2.56 16.01 23.36
CA PRO A 26 -2.04 16.12 22.00
C PRO A 26 -1.29 14.85 21.55
N ALA A 27 -0.55 14.18 22.45
CA ALA A 27 0.21 12.99 22.10
C ALA A 27 -0.69 11.80 21.71
N ALA A 28 -1.79 11.57 22.44
CA ALA A 28 -2.78 10.54 22.10
C ALA A 28 -3.50 10.85 20.78
N LEU A 29 -3.81 12.11 20.50
CA LEU A 29 -4.40 12.50 19.22
C LEU A 29 -3.42 12.35 18.05
N ALA A 30 -2.14 12.69 18.26
CA ALA A 30 -1.07 12.47 17.29
C ALA A 30 -0.80 10.98 17.04
N ALA A 31 -0.87 10.16 18.08
CA ALA A 31 -0.83 8.70 17.99
C ALA A 31 -1.95 8.17 17.09
N MET A 32 -3.19 8.61 17.32
CA MET A 32 -4.33 8.19 16.50
C MET A 32 -4.18 8.66 15.04
N ARG A 33 -3.71 9.90 14.80
CA ARG A 33 -3.40 10.38 13.43
C ARG A 33 -2.51 9.39 12.69
N VAL A 34 -1.41 8.93 13.31
CA VAL A 34 -0.49 7.96 12.70
C VAL A 34 -1.16 6.60 12.49
N LEU A 35 -1.84 6.07 13.51
CA LEU A 35 -2.49 4.76 13.42
C LEU A 35 -3.57 4.70 12.34
N THR A 36 -4.23 5.83 12.06
CA THR A 36 -5.37 5.92 11.12
C THR A 36 -4.99 6.36 9.72
N ASP A 37 -3.72 6.66 9.47
CA ASP A 37 -3.21 7.06 8.16
C ASP A 37 -2.67 5.84 7.40
N PRO A 38 -3.22 5.45 6.23
CA PRO A 38 -2.79 4.27 5.49
C PRO A 38 -1.30 4.25 5.08
N VAL A 39 -0.65 5.41 4.99
CA VAL A 39 0.76 5.54 4.60
C VAL A 39 1.67 5.55 5.82
N GLU A 40 1.29 6.29 6.85
CA GLU A 40 2.11 6.47 8.06
C GLU A 40 1.90 5.39 9.13
N THR A 41 0.81 4.61 9.04
CA THR A 41 0.45 3.62 10.06
C THR A 41 1.60 2.66 10.39
N GLY A 42 1.75 2.40 11.68
CA GLY A 42 2.82 1.59 12.25
C GLY A 42 2.84 1.71 13.77
N ALA A 43 3.89 1.16 14.39
CA ALA A 43 4.00 1.13 15.85
C ALA A 43 4.03 2.56 16.43
N VAL A 44 3.25 2.77 17.48
CA VAL A 44 3.22 4.02 18.24
C VAL A 44 3.54 3.74 19.70
N THR A 45 4.44 4.54 20.27
CA THR A 45 4.88 4.42 21.66
C THR A 45 4.61 5.72 22.41
N LEU A 46 3.77 5.68 23.45
CA LEU A 46 3.61 6.76 24.42
C LEU A 46 4.22 6.31 25.74
N ALA A 47 5.36 6.88 26.11
CA ALA A 47 6.02 6.59 27.37
C ALA A 47 5.37 7.39 28.50
N LEU A 48 4.91 6.70 29.55
CA LEU A 48 4.27 7.28 30.73
C LEU A 48 5.17 7.09 31.96
N PRO A 49 5.96 8.09 32.38
CA PRO A 49 6.71 8.07 33.64
C PRO A 49 5.78 7.84 34.85
N GLN A 50 6.25 7.09 35.84
CA GLN A 50 5.44 6.70 37.00
C GLN A 50 5.03 7.89 37.87
N ASP A 51 5.93 8.86 38.05
CA ASP A 51 5.69 10.10 38.78
C ASP A 51 4.56 10.91 38.12
N VAL A 52 4.60 11.07 36.79
CA VAL A 52 3.57 11.78 36.03
C VAL A 52 2.22 11.07 36.10
N GLN A 53 2.20 9.73 36.10
CA GLN A 53 0.98 8.94 36.26
C GLN A 53 0.29 9.17 37.62
N ALA A 54 1.03 9.58 38.65
CA ALA A 54 0.49 9.84 39.98
C ALA A 54 -0.02 11.29 40.15
N GLU A 55 0.21 12.17 39.19
CA GLU A 55 -0.25 13.57 39.25
C GLU A 55 -1.77 13.67 38.99
N ALA A 56 -2.47 14.40 39.85
CA ALA A 56 -3.85 14.78 39.60
C ALA A 56 -3.90 15.88 38.52
N TYR A 57 -4.78 15.71 37.55
CA TYR A 57 -4.98 16.68 36.47
C TYR A 57 -6.47 16.84 36.17
N ASP A 58 -6.90 18.07 35.94
CA ASP A 58 -8.29 18.39 35.57
C ASP A 58 -8.49 18.08 34.08
N TRP A 59 -8.83 16.81 33.80
CA TRP A 59 -8.97 16.34 32.43
C TRP A 59 -10.25 16.86 31.77
N PRO A 60 -10.15 17.45 30.57
CA PRO A 60 -11.34 17.86 29.85
C PRO A 60 -12.16 16.62 29.44
N LEU A 61 -13.43 16.52 29.86
CA LEU A 61 -14.30 15.38 29.54
C LEU A 61 -14.39 15.08 28.03
N SER A 62 -14.21 16.10 27.18
CA SER A 62 -14.13 15.96 25.72
C SER A 62 -12.98 15.08 25.25
N PHE A 63 -11.94 14.87 26.06
CA PHE A 63 -10.84 13.95 25.77
C PHE A 63 -11.31 12.49 25.79
N PHE A 64 -12.18 12.12 26.74
CA PHE A 64 -12.68 10.74 26.90
C PHE A 64 -13.88 10.38 26.01
N ARG A 65 -14.42 11.35 25.27
CA ARG A 65 -15.48 11.11 24.29
C ARG A 65 -15.12 9.93 23.38
N ARG A 66 -16.05 9.00 23.17
CA ARG A 66 -15.91 7.95 22.17
C ARG A 66 -15.68 8.59 20.80
N ARG A 67 -14.65 8.14 20.08
CA ARG A 67 -14.35 8.56 18.72
C ARG A 67 -14.36 7.36 17.80
N ILE A 68 -15.03 7.49 16.67
CA ILE A 68 -14.88 6.59 15.54
C ILE A 68 -13.91 7.28 14.60
N TRP A 69 -12.75 6.65 14.39
CA TRP A 69 -11.74 7.17 13.49
C TRP A 69 -11.99 6.60 12.10
N HIS A 70 -12.22 7.48 11.13
CA HIS A 70 -12.43 7.08 9.75
C HIS A 70 -11.09 7.05 9.02
N VAL A 71 -10.72 5.87 8.54
CA VAL A 71 -9.56 5.71 7.65
C VAL A 71 -10.00 6.12 6.25
N GLY A 72 -9.44 7.21 5.75
CA GLY A 72 -9.77 7.75 4.43
C GLY A 72 -9.33 6.82 3.30
N ARG A 73 -10.10 6.82 2.21
CA ARG A 73 -9.75 6.15 0.95
C ARG A 73 -9.63 7.21 -0.14
N PRO A 74 -8.40 7.61 -0.51
CA PRO A 74 -8.20 8.58 -1.58
C PRO A 74 -8.79 8.08 -2.90
N VAL A 75 -9.59 8.90 -3.55
CA VAL A 75 -10.12 8.63 -4.90
C VAL A 75 -9.07 9.01 -5.95
N PRO A 76 -8.98 8.27 -7.07
CA PRO A 76 -8.04 8.62 -8.13
C PRO A 76 -8.48 9.89 -8.87
N GLU A 77 -7.49 10.68 -9.30
CA GLU A 77 -7.72 11.79 -10.23
C GLU A 77 -8.15 11.25 -11.61
N PRO A 78 -9.27 11.72 -12.20
CA PRO A 78 -9.75 11.22 -13.48
C PRO A 78 -8.70 11.25 -14.61
N ALA A 79 -7.95 12.36 -14.73
CA ALA A 79 -6.91 12.48 -15.74
C ALA A 79 -5.76 11.48 -15.54
N ALA A 80 -5.44 11.10 -14.30
CA ALA A 80 -4.44 10.07 -14.02
C ALA A 80 -4.95 8.68 -14.41
N VAL A 81 -6.24 8.39 -14.18
CA VAL A 81 -6.89 7.15 -14.63
C VAL A 81 -6.82 7.03 -16.16
N GLU A 82 -7.10 8.12 -16.89
CA GLU A 82 -7.03 8.13 -18.35
C GLU A 82 -5.62 7.87 -18.90
N ARG A 83 -4.58 8.44 -18.27
CA ARG A 83 -3.18 8.19 -18.65
C ARG A 83 -2.78 6.74 -18.37
N ALA A 84 -3.12 6.23 -17.18
CA ALA A 84 -2.88 4.84 -16.80
C ALA A 84 -3.59 3.86 -17.76
N ALA A 85 -4.87 4.09 -18.06
CA ALA A 85 -5.66 3.25 -18.95
C ALA A 85 -5.11 3.29 -20.39
N ARG A 86 -4.59 4.44 -20.86
CA ARG A 86 -3.97 4.54 -22.19
C ARG A 86 -2.72 3.67 -22.31
N LEU A 87 -1.88 3.62 -21.28
CA LEU A 87 -0.72 2.74 -21.25
C LEU A 87 -1.15 1.27 -21.24
N LEU A 88 -2.12 0.92 -20.40
CA LEU A 88 -2.62 -0.46 -20.31
C LEU A 88 -3.24 -0.94 -21.63
N ARG A 89 -4.04 -0.12 -22.33
CA ARG A 89 -4.60 -0.48 -23.64
C ARG A 89 -3.55 -0.74 -24.72
N GLY A 90 -2.37 -0.14 -24.59
CA GLY A 90 -1.26 -0.34 -25.52
C GLY A 90 -0.41 -1.58 -25.20
N ALA A 91 -0.63 -2.23 -24.05
CA ALA A 91 0.13 -3.37 -23.60
C ALA A 91 -0.21 -4.62 -24.44
N ARG A 92 0.83 -5.40 -24.77
CA ARG A 92 0.70 -6.71 -25.40
C ARG A 92 0.96 -7.85 -24.42
N LYS A 93 1.79 -7.61 -23.41
CA LYS A 93 2.12 -8.56 -22.35
C LYS A 93 2.07 -7.85 -20.98
N PRO A 94 0.90 -7.32 -20.57
CA PRO A 94 0.81 -6.69 -19.27
C PRO A 94 0.95 -7.69 -18.13
N LEU A 95 1.42 -7.22 -16.99
CA LEU A 95 1.50 -7.99 -15.75
C LEU A 95 1.03 -7.14 -14.56
N ILE A 96 0.16 -7.68 -13.70
CA ILE A 96 -0.17 -7.08 -12.41
C ILE A 96 0.80 -7.59 -11.34
N VAL A 97 1.34 -6.66 -10.54
CA VAL A 97 2.08 -6.97 -9.31
C VAL A 97 1.26 -6.53 -8.10
N ALA A 98 0.62 -7.49 -7.44
CA ALA A 98 -0.23 -7.27 -6.28
C ALA A 98 0.61 -7.16 -4.98
N GLY A 99 0.59 -5.97 -4.39
CA GLY A 99 1.22 -5.63 -3.13
C GLY A 99 0.32 -5.79 -1.91
N GLY A 100 0.88 -5.63 -0.72
CA GLY A 100 0.10 -5.66 0.53
C GLY A 100 -0.97 -4.57 0.61
N GLY A 101 -0.79 -3.45 -0.09
CA GLY A 101 -1.81 -2.40 -0.18
C GLY A 101 -3.13 -2.88 -0.83
N ALA A 102 -3.10 -3.88 -1.71
CA ALA A 102 -4.31 -4.49 -2.25
C ALA A 102 -5.11 -5.21 -1.14
N VAL A 103 -4.41 -5.96 -0.28
CA VAL A 103 -5.00 -6.68 0.87
C VAL A 103 -5.47 -5.70 1.95
N TYR A 104 -4.64 -4.72 2.35
CA TYR A 104 -5.03 -3.73 3.36
C TYR A 104 -6.22 -2.88 2.94
N SER A 105 -6.36 -2.63 1.64
CA SER A 105 -7.52 -1.97 1.06
C SER A 105 -8.76 -2.88 1.02
N GLY A 106 -8.60 -4.20 1.16
CA GLY A 106 -9.66 -5.19 0.92
C GLY A 106 -10.12 -5.17 -0.54
N ALA A 107 -9.17 -5.09 -1.48
CA ALA A 107 -9.46 -4.97 -2.91
C ALA A 107 -9.57 -6.34 -3.62
N GLU A 108 -9.64 -7.45 -2.90
CA GLU A 108 -9.52 -8.81 -3.45
C GLU A 108 -10.63 -9.12 -4.47
N THR A 109 -11.87 -8.73 -4.18
CA THR A 109 -13.00 -8.93 -5.11
C THR A 109 -12.84 -8.08 -6.37
N GLN A 110 -12.42 -6.82 -6.22
CA GLN A 110 -12.22 -5.91 -7.33
C GLN A 110 -11.03 -6.35 -8.20
N LEU A 111 -9.94 -6.80 -7.58
CA LEU A 111 -8.75 -7.26 -8.28
C LEU A 111 -9.03 -8.54 -9.08
N ARG A 112 -9.77 -9.51 -8.51
CA ARG A 112 -10.20 -10.72 -9.22
C ARG A 112 -11.05 -10.38 -10.45
N ALA A 113 -12.12 -9.61 -10.24
CA ALA A 113 -13.00 -9.22 -11.34
C ALA A 113 -12.26 -8.42 -12.42
N PHE A 114 -11.31 -7.57 -12.03
CA PHE A 114 -10.48 -6.83 -12.97
C PHE A 114 -9.54 -7.74 -13.77
N ALA A 115 -8.89 -8.71 -13.11
CA ALA A 115 -8.04 -9.69 -13.79
C ALA A 115 -8.85 -10.60 -14.72
N GLU A 116 -10.03 -11.05 -14.31
CA GLU A 116 -10.95 -11.84 -15.14
C GLU A 116 -11.41 -11.08 -16.38
N ALA A 117 -11.79 -9.79 -16.22
CA ALA A 117 -12.29 -8.98 -17.32
C ALA A 117 -11.20 -8.57 -18.33
N THR A 118 -9.96 -8.43 -17.87
CA THR A 118 -8.84 -7.95 -18.72
C THR A 118 -7.91 -9.06 -19.20
N GLY A 119 -7.97 -10.25 -18.59
CA GLY A 119 -7.03 -11.34 -18.85
C GLY A 119 -5.62 -11.12 -18.32
N ILE A 120 -5.33 -10.00 -17.64
CA ILE A 120 -3.96 -9.69 -17.18
C ILE A 120 -3.52 -10.70 -16.09
N PRO A 121 -2.38 -11.38 -16.26
CA PRO A 121 -1.80 -12.22 -15.21
C PRO A 121 -1.49 -11.44 -13.93
N VAL A 122 -1.67 -12.06 -12.78
CA VAL A 122 -1.48 -11.47 -11.45
C VAL A 122 -0.39 -12.21 -10.70
N ALA A 123 0.75 -11.55 -10.52
CA ALA A 123 1.80 -11.98 -9.61
C ALA A 123 1.63 -11.33 -8.24
N ASP A 124 1.99 -12.04 -7.17
CA ASP A 124 1.90 -11.54 -5.81
C ASP A 124 3.28 -11.22 -5.20
N THR A 125 3.35 -10.13 -4.45
CA THR A 125 4.45 -9.93 -3.50
C THR A 125 4.17 -10.76 -2.24
N HIS A 126 5.19 -11.03 -1.40
CA HIS A 126 4.96 -11.69 -0.10
C HIS A 126 3.88 -11.01 0.74
N ALA A 127 3.84 -9.67 0.75
CA ALA A 127 2.83 -8.91 1.49
C ALA A 127 1.46 -8.90 0.79
N GLY A 128 1.42 -9.07 -0.54
CA GLY A 128 0.20 -9.16 -1.33
C GLY A 128 -0.36 -10.57 -1.43
N LYS A 129 0.31 -11.58 -0.84
CA LYS A 129 -0.17 -12.94 -0.88
C LYS A 129 -1.56 -13.04 -0.24
N GLY A 130 -2.49 -13.65 -0.98
CA GLY A 130 -3.91 -13.73 -0.60
C GLY A 130 -4.80 -12.68 -1.28
N ALA A 131 -4.24 -11.70 -2.01
CA ALA A 131 -5.03 -10.76 -2.79
C ALA A 131 -5.83 -11.44 -3.92
N VAL A 132 -5.29 -12.54 -4.47
CA VAL A 132 -5.95 -13.44 -5.42
C VAL A 132 -5.76 -14.89 -4.95
N PRO A 133 -6.81 -15.75 -5.00
CA PRO A 133 -6.71 -17.18 -4.73
C PRO A 133 -5.66 -17.88 -5.61
N TRP A 134 -5.02 -18.92 -5.09
CA TRP A 134 -3.95 -19.64 -5.80
C TRP A 134 -4.45 -20.41 -7.03
N ASP A 135 -5.73 -20.78 -7.04
CA ASP A 135 -6.42 -21.53 -8.08
C ASP A 135 -7.15 -20.63 -9.09
N HIS A 136 -7.04 -19.31 -8.93
CA HIS A 136 -7.59 -18.36 -9.88
C HIS A 136 -6.83 -18.46 -11.23
N PRO A 137 -7.52 -18.47 -12.39
CA PRO A 137 -6.88 -18.65 -13.70
C PRO A 137 -5.77 -17.65 -14.01
N CYS A 138 -5.92 -16.39 -13.58
CA CYS A 138 -4.90 -15.34 -13.78
C CYS A 138 -3.78 -15.36 -12.73
N ALA A 139 -3.83 -16.19 -11.68
CA ALA A 139 -2.80 -16.17 -10.64
C ALA A 139 -1.52 -16.90 -11.08
N VAL A 140 -0.38 -16.23 -11.07
CA VAL A 140 0.92 -16.80 -11.49
C VAL A 140 1.91 -17.01 -10.35
N GLY A 141 1.48 -16.70 -9.13
CA GLY A 141 2.23 -16.90 -7.89
C GLY A 141 3.16 -15.75 -7.53
N GLY A 142 4.08 -16.02 -6.60
CA GLY A 142 4.98 -15.00 -6.07
C GLY A 142 6.00 -14.51 -7.10
N ILE A 143 6.30 -13.22 -7.13
CA ILE A 143 7.35 -12.62 -7.98
C ILE A 143 8.62 -12.27 -7.18
N GLY A 144 9.77 -12.33 -7.85
CA GLY A 144 11.04 -11.78 -7.39
C GLY A 144 12.09 -12.84 -7.07
N SER A 145 13.09 -12.48 -6.25
CA SER A 145 14.26 -13.33 -5.96
C SER A 145 13.89 -14.69 -5.33
N THR A 146 12.76 -14.77 -4.64
CA THR A 146 12.21 -16.00 -4.04
C THR A 146 10.84 -16.34 -4.62
N GLY A 147 10.53 -15.79 -5.80
CA GLY A 147 9.27 -16.01 -6.53
C GLY A 147 9.26 -17.31 -7.33
N SER A 148 8.13 -17.55 -8.00
CA SER A 148 7.95 -18.67 -8.93
C SER A 148 8.69 -18.39 -10.24
N HIS A 149 9.13 -19.47 -10.91
CA HIS A 149 9.73 -19.35 -12.24
C HIS A 149 8.73 -18.74 -13.24
N ALA A 150 7.46 -19.17 -13.21
CA ALA A 150 6.42 -18.67 -14.10
C ALA A 150 6.18 -17.16 -13.96
N ALA A 151 6.05 -16.65 -12.73
CA ALA A 151 5.86 -15.21 -12.49
C ALA A 151 7.07 -14.39 -12.96
N ASN A 152 8.28 -14.90 -12.74
CA ASN A 152 9.51 -14.22 -13.14
C ASN A 152 9.71 -14.22 -14.66
N GLU A 153 9.36 -15.28 -15.38
CA GLU A 153 9.39 -15.26 -16.86
C GLU A 153 8.38 -14.27 -17.43
N LEU A 154 7.16 -14.24 -16.91
CA LEU A 154 6.17 -13.23 -17.31
C LEU A 154 6.65 -11.80 -17.03
N ALA A 155 7.27 -11.57 -15.87
CA ALA A 155 7.82 -10.27 -15.51
C ALA A 155 8.99 -9.84 -16.41
N LYS A 156 9.82 -10.76 -16.86
CA LYS A 156 10.91 -10.47 -17.81
C LYS A 156 10.37 -10.00 -19.15
N GLU A 157 9.26 -10.60 -19.60
CA GLU A 157 8.65 -10.31 -20.91
C GLU A 157 7.63 -9.16 -20.88
N ALA A 158 7.23 -8.70 -19.70
CA ALA A 158 6.17 -7.71 -19.56
C ALA A 158 6.56 -6.36 -20.16
N ASP A 159 5.72 -5.83 -21.05
CA ASP A 159 5.88 -4.50 -21.64
C ASP A 159 5.19 -3.40 -20.81
N VAL A 160 4.16 -3.76 -20.04
CA VAL A 160 3.53 -2.88 -19.05
C VAL A 160 3.33 -3.61 -17.72
N VAL A 161 3.83 -3.03 -16.63
CA VAL A 161 3.62 -3.56 -15.27
C VAL A 161 2.66 -2.65 -14.50
N LEU A 162 1.54 -3.22 -14.05
CA LEU A 162 0.58 -2.57 -13.16
C LEU A 162 0.89 -2.92 -11.71
N GLY A 163 1.60 -2.05 -11.00
CA GLY A 163 1.85 -2.18 -9.57
C GLY A 163 0.66 -1.74 -8.75
N ILE A 164 0.07 -2.63 -7.94
CA ILE A 164 -1.08 -2.30 -7.10
C ILE A 164 -0.70 -2.41 -5.62
N GLY A 165 -0.59 -1.27 -4.94
CA GLY A 165 -0.31 -1.23 -3.50
C GLY A 165 1.02 -1.88 -3.12
N THR A 166 1.98 -1.93 -4.04
CA THR A 166 3.29 -2.55 -3.84
C THR A 166 4.36 -1.50 -3.55
N ARG A 167 5.30 -1.85 -2.66
CA ARG A 167 6.49 -1.05 -2.39
C ARG A 167 7.65 -1.38 -3.31
N TYR A 168 7.53 -2.38 -4.18
CA TYR A 168 8.64 -2.88 -4.98
C TYR A 168 9.90 -3.12 -4.13
N SER A 169 9.77 -3.98 -3.11
CA SER A 169 10.93 -4.32 -2.28
C SER A 169 12.02 -4.98 -3.13
N ASP A 170 13.25 -4.98 -2.62
CA ASP A 170 14.39 -5.61 -3.29
C ASP A 170 14.10 -7.07 -3.66
N PHE A 171 13.52 -7.84 -2.73
CA PHE A 171 13.08 -9.20 -3.00
C PHE A 171 12.04 -9.29 -4.11
N THR A 172 11.02 -8.41 -4.12
CA THR A 172 9.98 -8.40 -5.17
C THR A 172 10.56 -8.09 -6.55
N THR A 173 11.54 -7.20 -6.62
CA THR A 173 12.13 -6.74 -7.89
C THR A 173 13.35 -7.55 -8.32
N ALA A 174 13.84 -8.46 -7.46
CA ALA A 174 15.12 -9.13 -7.58
C ALA A 174 16.26 -8.11 -7.86
N SER A 175 16.37 -7.08 -7.01
CA SER A 175 17.28 -5.96 -7.23
C SER A 175 17.12 -5.30 -8.60
N HIS A 176 15.86 -5.09 -8.99
CA HIS A 176 15.41 -4.56 -10.29
C HIS A 176 15.66 -5.46 -11.52
N THR A 177 16.25 -6.64 -11.37
CA THR A 177 16.59 -7.50 -12.51
C THR A 177 15.43 -8.33 -13.05
N VAL A 178 14.32 -8.43 -12.31
CA VAL A 178 13.19 -9.28 -12.71
C VAL A 178 12.43 -8.73 -13.93
N PHE A 179 12.44 -7.41 -14.12
CA PHE A 179 11.82 -6.74 -15.26
C PHE A 179 12.90 -6.46 -16.30
N ALA A 180 12.92 -7.25 -17.36
CA ALA A 180 14.02 -7.28 -18.33
C ALA A 180 13.65 -6.75 -19.73
N HIS A 181 12.36 -6.53 -19.98
CA HIS A 181 11.91 -5.99 -21.27
C HIS A 181 12.48 -4.56 -21.46
N PRO A 182 13.16 -4.27 -22.57
CA PRO A 182 13.89 -3.01 -22.75
C PRO A 182 12.98 -1.77 -22.73
N ASP A 183 11.74 -1.93 -23.23
CA ASP A 183 10.73 -0.87 -23.27
C ASP A 183 9.67 -1.02 -22.17
N VAL A 184 9.96 -1.73 -21.08
CA VAL A 184 8.98 -1.91 -19.98
C VAL A 184 8.55 -0.56 -19.43
N THR A 185 7.24 -0.36 -19.30
CA THR A 185 6.65 0.80 -18.65
C THR A 185 5.87 0.38 -17.41
N PHE A 186 5.75 1.29 -16.45
CA PHE A 186 5.07 1.02 -15.19
C PHE A 186 3.88 1.95 -15.01
N VAL A 187 2.78 1.38 -14.50
CA VAL A 187 1.63 2.12 -13.98
C VAL A 187 1.48 1.70 -12.53
N ASN A 188 1.57 2.63 -11.59
CA ASN A 188 1.56 2.28 -10.17
C ASN A 188 0.37 2.91 -9.45
N LEU A 189 -0.58 2.07 -9.09
CA LEU A 189 -1.71 2.40 -8.22
C LEU A 189 -1.29 2.28 -6.75
N ASN A 190 -1.09 3.40 -6.07
CA ASN A 190 -0.68 3.39 -4.67
C ASN A 190 -1.15 4.62 -3.88
N VAL A 191 -1.49 4.44 -2.61
CA VAL A 191 -1.77 5.56 -1.68
C VAL A 191 -0.48 6.30 -1.31
N ALA A 192 0.64 5.58 -1.24
CA ALA A 192 1.94 6.16 -0.94
C ALA A 192 2.58 6.74 -2.21
N ARG A 193 2.70 8.07 -2.26
CA ARG A 193 3.30 8.78 -3.41
C ARG A 193 4.70 8.30 -3.75
N LEU A 194 5.52 8.01 -2.73
CA LEU A 194 6.88 7.51 -2.91
C LEU A 194 6.92 6.18 -3.68
N ASP A 195 5.98 5.29 -3.39
CA ASP A 195 5.91 3.98 -4.04
C ASP A 195 5.29 4.08 -5.44
N ALA A 196 4.36 5.01 -5.65
CA ALA A 196 3.72 5.23 -6.95
C ALA A 196 4.70 5.72 -8.04
N VAL A 197 5.80 6.39 -7.69
CA VAL A 197 6.77 6.90 -8.68
C VAL A 197 7.94 5.95 -8.95
N LYS A 198 8.01 4.81 -8.25
CA LYS A 198 9.08 3.82 -8.46
C LYS A 198 9.07 3.30 -9.89
N HIS A 199 10.26 2.93 -10.39
CA HIS A 199 10.48 2.51 -11.77
C HIS A 199 10.05 3.55 -12.82
N SER A 200 10.09 4.84 -12.47
CA SER A 200 9.67 5.95 -13.35
C SER A 200 8.23 5.76 -13.88
N ALA A 201 7.37 5.17 -13.07
CA ALA A 201 6.00 4.83 -13.46
C ALA A 201 5.12 6.06 -13.70
N GLU A 202 4.07 5.88 -14.50
CA GLU A 202 2.89 6.74 -14.45
C GLU A 202 2.20 6.54 -13.09
N PRO A 203 2.17 7.55 -12.22
CA PRO A 203 1.66 7.39 -10.87
C PRO A 203 0.14 7.55 -10.84
N LEU A 204 -0.55 6.57 -10.26
CA LEU A 204 -1.98 6.64 -9.95
C LEU A 204 -2.17 6.69 -8.43
N ILE A 205 -2.28 7.89 -7.87
CA ILE A 205 -2.38 8.09 -6.43
C ILE A 205 -3.81 7.86 -5.96
N ALA A 206 -4.09 6.67 -5.42
CA ALA A 206 -5.41 6.32 -4.90
C ALA A 206 -5.36 5.10 -3.98
N ASP A 207 -6.45 4.90 -3.23
CA ASP A 207 -6.78 3.63 -2.58
C ASP A 207 -6.86 2.50 -3.64
N ALA A 208 -6.30 1.33 -3.33
CA ALA A 208 -6.22 0.24 -4.30
C ALA A 208 -7.60 -0.22 -4.78
N ARG A 209 -8.60 -0.32 -3.89
CA ARG A 209 -9.96 -0.73 -4.26
C ARG A 209 -10.60 0.28 -5.20
N LEU A 210 -10.57 1.56 -4.83
CA LEU A 210 -11.19 2.62 -5.65
C LEU A 210 -10.42 2.85 -6.96
N GLY A 211 -9.10 2.72 -6.95
CA GLY A 211 -8.27 2.80 -8.14
C GLY A 211 -8.53 1.66 -9.13
N ILE A 212 -8.65 0.42 -8.67
CA ILE A 212 -9.01 -0.72 -9.52
C ILE A 212 -10.39 -0.50 -10.14
N GLN A 213 -11.38 -0.03 -9.36
CA GLN A 213 -12.72 0.26 -9.89
C GLN A 213 -12.69 1.33 -10.98
N ALA A 214 -11.91 2.39 -10.78
CA ALA A 214 -11.76 3.44 -11.79
C ALA A 214 -11.07 2.93 -13.06
N LEU A 215 -10.02 2.11 -12.92
CA LEU A 215 -9.36 1.46 -14.05
C LEU A 215 -10.28 0.49 -14.78
N ALA A 216 -11.08 -0.31 -14.07
CA ALA A 216 -12.07 -1.20 -14.67
C ALA A 216 -13.11 -0.42 -15.50
N GLY A 217 -13.59 0.71 -14.99
CA GLY A 217 -14.48 1.60 -15.75
C GLY A 217 -13.79 2.24 -16.96
N ALA A 218 -12.50 2.54 -16.87
CA ALA A 218 -11.75 3.08 -18.00
C ALA A 218 -11.34 2.01 -19.03
N LEU A 219 -11.22 0.75 -18.64
CA LEU A 219 -10.81 -0.38 -19.49
C LEU A 219 -11.99 -1.28 -19.87
N THR A 220 -13.20 -0.73 -19.90
CA THR A 220 -14.39 -1.47 -20.35
C THR A 220 -14.16 -2.00 -21.77
N ASP A 221 -14.54 -3.27 -22.00
CA ASP A 221 -14.41 -4.00 -23.26
C ASP A 221 -12.97 -4.17 -23.78
N TRP A 222 -11.97 -4.03 -22.91
CA TRP A 222 -10.57 -4.30 -23.24
C TRP A 222 -10.05 -5.53 -22.50
N GLU A 223 -9.45 -6.45 -23.25
CA GLU A 223 -8.76 -7.64 -22.77
C GLU A 223 -7.44 -7.85 -23.55
N VAL A 224 -6.55 -8.65 -22.99
CA VAL A 224 -5.23 -9.00 -23.53
C VAL A 224 -5.29 -10.11 -24.56
#